data_AF-A0A1S6QI38-F1
#
_entry.id   AF-A0A1S6QI38-F1
#
_cell.length_a   1.000
_cell.length_b   1.000
_cell.length_c   1.000
_cell.angle_alpha   90.00
_cell.angle_beta   90.00
_cell.angle_gamma   90.00
#
_symmetry.space_group_name_H-M   'P 1'
#
loop_
_entity.id
_entity.type
_entity.pdbx_description
1 polymer ?
#
loop_
_entity_poly.entity_id
_entity_poly.type
_entity_poly.pdbx_seq_one_letter_code
_entity_poly.pdbx_strand_id
1 'polypeptide(L)'
;MNRIYKRILIAAVFTFTAFGGVQASAALKTRVIKEYSSQSFAENAYHTKNLKKSVWVYNDDWGQKAKPFTKKVFNLKSYPDTTWFVNRKVRTYNKGKSADYYDIANKTGSRRGFVRTSALKKGFSPKGYQIIEEHWGNQAGTFHIKNNKLNTYMWNWSHTKKRANLKDYPGANWYRSETVVMQHNGKKTKYYYLSGEADGTNNKRVSGYVPASNIVAGKNPNHDKMKIVHINDFVNNTDFNHYLQTGVNQKLAREIIKLFPNSTPDLGLSRIAVYNYGGYVDIDGDVEPVSTHGYSDFISFSAIQKRLYKYSSASNATKLSIIKKGLAKAGYTAAKRKSLSGYKLGIQIINNIKSPSLDSDSTHENSYVFIIGKKQ
;
A
#
# COMPACT_ATOMS: atom_id res chain seq x y z
N MET A 1 6.70 -10.25 7.13
CA MET A 1 5.97 -11.53 6.92
C MET A 1 5.82 -11.80 5.43
N ASN A 2 6.70 -12.61 4.85
CA ASN A 2 6.49 -13.25 3.55
C ASN A 2 7.29 -14.55 3.54
N ARG A 3 6.62 -15.67 3.87
CA ARG A 3 7.12 -17.02 3.60
C ARG A 3 6.47 -17.47 2.30
N ILE A 4 7.06 -17.07 1.17
CA ILE A 4 6.91 -17.79 -0.09
C ILE A 4 8.29 -18.34 -0.41
N TYR A 5 8.37 -19.65 -0.30
CA TYR A 5 9.58 -20.45 -0.31
C TYR A 5 10.43 -20.21 -1.57
N LYS A 6 11.62 -19.62 -1.40
CA LYS A 6 12.80 -20.12 -2.12
C LYS A 6 12.97 -21.58 -1.68
N ARG A 7 12.67 -22.55 -2.54
CA ARG A 7 13.03 -23.95 -2.30
C ARG A 7 14.15 -24.36 -3.24
N ILE A 8 15.24 -24.67 -2.55
CA ILE A 8 16.46 -25.38 -2.90
C ILE A 8 16.18 -26.57 -3.84
N LEU A 9 17.03 -26.68 -4.86
CA LEU A 9 17.18 -27.86 -5.71
C LEU A 9 17.69 -29.01 -4.84
N ILE A 10 16.87 -30.03 -4.58
CA ILE A 10 17.33 -31.27 -3.93
C ILE A 10 17.49 -32.31 -5.03
N ALA A 11 18.73 -32.57 -5.43
CA ALA A 11 19.09 -33.76 -6.17
C ALA A 11 18.97 -34.97 -5.23
N ALA A 12 18.00 -35.85 -5.48
CA ALA A 12 17.86 -37.10 -4.72
C ALA A 12 18.75 -38.18 -5.33
N VAL A 13 19.82 -38.54 -4.61
CA VAL A 13 20.59 -39.78 -4.80
C VAL A 13 19.76 -40.93 -4.22
N PHE A 14 19.55 -42.00 -5.00
CA PHE A 14 18.86 -43.21 -4.55
C PHE A 14 19.86 -44.18 -3.91
N THR A 15 19.66 -44.52 -2.64
CA THR A 15 20.22 -45.72 -2.01
C THR A 15 19.14 -46.79 -1.89
N PHE A 16 19.46 -47.99 -2.37
CA PHE A 16 18.63 -49.20 -2.26
C PHE A 16 18.96 -49.91 -0.95
N THR A 17 17.96 -50.20 -0.12
CA THR A 17 18.01 -51.30 0.86
C THR A 17 16.74 -52.13 0.78
N ALA A 18 16.92 -53.44 0.67
CA ALA A 18 15.86 -54.44 0.63
C ALA A 18 15.62 -55.00 2.04
N PHE A 19 14.36 -55.33 2.33
CA PHE A 19 13.83 -56.52 3.03
C PHE A 19 12.55 -56.20 3.84
N GLY A 20 11.60 -57.15 3.84
CA GLY A 20 10.51 -57.25 4.81
C GLY A 20 9.11 -57.13 4.24
N GLY A 21 8.44 -58.27 4.02
CA GLY A 21 7.10 -58.37 3.47
C GLY A 21 6.00 -57.80 4.38
N VAL A 22 5.23 -56.89 3.82
CA VAL A 22 3.81 -56.63 4.15
C VAL A 22 3.11 -56.56 2.80
N GLN A 23 1.95 -57.21 2.68
CA GLN A 23 1.14 -57.23 1.46
C GLN A 23 0.59 -55.82 1.17
N ALA A 24 1.45 -54.97 0.62
CA ALA A 24 1.13 -53.62 0.23
C ALA A 24 0.27 -53.67 -1.03
N SER A 25 -0.87 -52.97 -1.06
CA SER A 25 -1.51 -52.62 -2.33
C SER A 25 -0.42 -52.03 -3.24
N ALA A 26 -0.12 -52.69 -4.36
CA ALA A 26 1.01 -52.35 -5.21
C ALA A 26 1.05 -50.83 -5.45
N ALA A 27 2.10 -50.16 -4.97
CA ALA A 27 2.22 -48.73 -5.07
C ALA A 27 2.17 -48.34 -6.56
N LEU A 28 1.30 -47.39 -6.91
CA LEU A 28 1.19 -46.87 -8.27
C LEU A 28 2.57 -46.38 -8.72
N LYS A 29 3.21 -47.06 -9.68
CA LYS A 29 4.53 -46.67 -10.16
C LYS A 29 4.39 -45.37 -10.95
N THR A 30 5.24 -44.38 -10.67
CA THR A 30 5.23 -43.09 -11.36
C THR A 30 6.59 -42.77 -11.96
N ARG A 31 6.60 -42.04 -13.07
CA ARG A 31 7.81 -41.51 -13.73
C ARG A 31 7.57 -40.05 -14.08
N VAL A 32 8.50 -39.17 -13.69
CA VAL A 32 8.48 -37.77 -14.16
C VAL A 32 8.89 -37.74 -15.63
N ILE A 33 8.05 -37.12 -16.46
CA ILE A 33 8.26 -36.99 -17.91
C ILE A 33 8.83 -35.62 -18.25
N LYS A 34 8.38 -34.57 -17.55
CA LYS A 34 8.83 -33.19 -17.77
C LYS A 34 8.64 -32.37 -16.50
N GLU A 35 9.63 -31.55 -16.20
CA GLU A 35 9.49 -30.45 -15.24
C GLU A 35 9.28 -29.13 -15.99
N TYR A 36 8.50 -28.24 -15.39
CA TYR A 36 8.22 -26.92 -15.93
C TYR A 36 8.88 -25.88 -15.02
N SER A 37 9.53 -24.89 -15.64
CA SER A 37 10.19 -23.80 -14.90
C SER A 37 9.15 -22.96 -14.16
N SER A 38 9.36 -22.71 -12.87
CA SER A 38 8.48 -21.84 -12.06
C SER A 38 8.51 -20.37 -12.49
N GLN A 39 9.48 -19.96 -13.31
CA GLN A 39 9.61 -18.59 -13.82
C GLN A 39 8.72 -18.33 -15.05
N SER A 40 8.21 -19.37 -15.71
CA SER A 40 7.42 -19.27 -16.94
C SER A 40 5.91 -19.33 -16.67
N PHE A 41 5.38 -18.39 -15.88
CA PHE A 41 3.97 -18.39 -15.44
C PHE A 41 2.97 -18.54 -16.60
N ALA A 42 3.16 -17.78 -17.68
CA ALA A 42 2.29 -17.84 -18.86
C ALA A 42 2.42 -19.14 -19.66
N GLU A 43 3.62 -19.71 -19.77
CA GLU A 43 3.85 -20.94 -20.54
C GLU A 43 3.25 -22.17 -19.86
N ASN A 44 3.14 -22.11 -18.54
CA ASN A 44 2.63 -23.18 -17.69
C ASN A 44 1.13 -23.05 -17.38
N ALA A 45 0.44 -22.05 -17.96
CA ALA A 45 -0.98 -21.82 -17.75
C ALA A 45 -1.84 -22.80 -18.55
N TYR A 46 -2.81 -23.42 -17.89
CA TYR A 46 -3.82 -24.29 -18.47
C TYR A 46 -5.19 -24.01 -17.86
N HIS A 47 -6.26 -24.38 -18.56
CA HIS A 47 -7.62 -24.34 -18.04
C HIS A 47 -8.37 -25.63 -18.38
N THR A 48 -9.49 -25.86 -17.70
CA THR A 48 -10.30 -27.06 -17.91
C THR A 48 -10.91 -27.07 -19.30
N LYS A 49 -10.66 -28.14 -20.07
CA LYS A 49 -11.12 -28.27 -21.46
C LYS A 49 -12.64 -28.40 -21.57
N ASN A 50 -13.28 -29.13 -20.66
CA ASN A 50 -14.73 -29.36 -20.67
C ASN A 50 -15.29 -29.34 -19.24
N LEU A 51 -15.96 -28.24 -18.89
CA LEU A 51 -16.56 -28.04 -17.57
C LEU A 51 -17.84 -28.86 -17.32
N LYS A 52 -18.42 -29.49 -18.35
CA LYS A 52 -19.57 -30.40 -18.17
C LYS A 52 -19.12 -31.79 -17.68
N LYS A 53 -17.85 -32.16 -17.92
CA LYS A 53 -17.30 -33.46 -17.52
C LYS A 53 -16.80 -33.42 -16.08
N SER A 54 -17.16 -34.44 -15.32
CA SER A 54 -16.62 -34.67 -13.97
C SER A 54 -15.17 -35.14 -14.09
N VAL A 55 -14.22 -34.29 -13.72
CA VAL A 55 -12.79 -34.62 -13.73
C VAL A 55 -12.23 -34.39 -12.34
N TRP A 56 -11.84 -35.48 -11.69
CA TRP A 56 -11.25 -35.45 -10.36
C TRP A 56 -9.75 -35.17 -10.42
N VAL A 57 -9.32 -34.29 -9.54
CA VAL A 57 -7.93 -34.07 -9.17
C VAL A 57 -7.61 -34.96 -7.98
N TYR A 58 -6.45 -35.60 -8.01
CA TYR A 58 -5.97 -36.50 -6.98
C TYR A 58 -4.90 -35.82 -6.12
N ASN A 59 -4.76 -36.25 -4.87
CA ASN A 59 -3.75 -35.72 -3.97
C ASN A 59 -2.33 -35.91 -4.53
N ASP A 60 -1.47 -34.93 -4.27
CA ASP A 60 -0.06 -34.91 -4.64
C ASP A 60 0.87 -34.99 -3.44
N ASP A 61 0.43 -35.59 -2.34
CA ASP A 61 1.25 -35.77 -1.15
C ASP A 61 2.43 -36.71 -1.45
N TRP A 62 3.61 -36.13 -1.59
CA TRP A 62 4.88 -36.86 -1.72
C TRP A 62 5.57 -37.10 -0.37
N GLY A 63 4.92 -36.71 0.74
CA GLY A 63 5.42 -36.83 2.12
C GLY A 63 4.63 -37.86 2.94
N GLN A 64 5.30 -38.47 3.92
CA GLN A 64 4.99 -39.75 4.60
C GLN A 64 3.56 -40.03 5.12
N LYS A 65 2.61 -39.08 5.09
CA LYS A 65 1.24 -39.29 5.61
C LYS A 65 0.25 -39.88 4.58
N ALA A 66 0.47 -39.70 3.29
CA ALA A 66 -0.36 -40.31 2.23
C ALA A 66 0.45 -40.46 0.93
N LYS A 67 0.26 -41.56 0.20
CA LYS A 67 0.84 -41.73 -1.14
C LYS A 67 0.06 -40.86 -2.15
N PRO A 68 0.69 -40.33 -3.21
CA PRO A 68 -0.04 -39.60 -4.25
C PRO A 68 -1.04 -40.55 -4.94
N PHE A 69 -2.07 -39.99 -5.57
CA PHE A 69 -3.13 -40.74 -6.27
C PHE A 69 -4.04 -41.62 -5.40
N THR A 70 -4.02 -41.47 -4.07
CA THR A 70 -4.84 -42.29 -3.16
C THR A 70 -6.22 -41.67 -2.89
N LYS A 71 -6.35 -40.33 -3.02
CA LYS A 71 -7.57 -39.60 -2.69
C LYS A 71 -7.94 -38.60 -3.78
N LYS A 72 -9.23 -38.53 -4.10
CA LYS A 72 -9.82 -37.43 -4.88
C LYS A 72 -9.93 -36.20 -3.98
N VAL A 73 -9.27 -35.11 -4.34
CA VAL A 73 -9.23 -33.88 -3.53
C VAL A 73 -10.28 -32.86 -3.95
N PHE A 74 -10.51 -32.69 -5.26
CA PHE A 74 -11.55 -31.82 -5.78
C PHE A 74 -11.87 -32.12 -7.24
N ASN A 75 -12.98 -31.57 -7.74
CA ASN A 75 -13.40 -31.71 -9.14
C ASN A 75 -13.14 -30.42 -9.91
N LEU A 76 -12.61 -30.52 -11.14
CA LEU A 76 -12.33 -29.34 -11.97
C LEU A 76 -13.59 -28.53 -12.32
N LYS A 77 -14.75 -29.17 -12.46
CA LYS A 77 -16.00 -28.48 -12.84
C LYS A 77 -16.45 -27.43 -11.82
N SER A 78 -16.02 -27.58 -10.56
CA SER A 78 -16.31 -26.64 -9.47
C SER A 78 -15.49 -25.35 -9.54
N TYR A 79 -14.55 -25.24 -10.49
CA TYR A 79 -13.61 -24.14 -10.61
C TYR A 79 -13.54 -23.61 -12.06
N PRO A 80 -14.66 -23.10 -12.60
CA PRO A 80 -14.79 -22.76 -14.01
C PRO A 80 -13.94 -21.57 -14.46
N ASP A 81 -13.53 -20.71 -13.54
CA ASP A 81 -12.73 -19.50 -13.75
C ASP A 81 -11.24 -19.67 -13.42
N THR A 82 -10.83 -20.87 -13.00
CA THR A 82 -9.47 -21.09 -12.50
C THR A 82 -8.49 -21.43 -13.62
N THR A 83 -7.39 -20.67 -13.68
CA THR A 83 -6.18 -21.09 -14.37
C THR A 83 -5.34 -21.99 -13.47
N TRP A 84 -4.93 -23.12 -14.02
CA TRP A 84 -4.07 -24.12 -13.41
C TRP A 84 -2.65 -23.99 -13.96
N PHE A 85 -1.68 -23.86 -13.07
CA PHE A 85 -0.26 -23.80 -13.40
C PHE A 85 0.33 -25.20 -13.26
N VAL A 86 0.87 -25.71 -14.36
CA VAL A 86 1.49 -27.03 -14.42
C VAL A 86 2.92 -26.93 -13.90
N ASN A 87 3.23 -27.71 -12.86
CA ASN A 87 4.57 -27.81 -12.32
C ASN A 87 5.37 -28.91 -13.02
N ARG A 88 4.73 -30.07 -13.23
CA ARG A 88 5.36 -31.28 -13.78
C ARG A 88 4.35 -32.12 -14.55
N LYS A 89 4.85 -32.91 -15.50
CA LYS A 89 4.11 -33.99 -16.16
C LYS A 89 4.65 -35.32 -15.66
N VAL A 90 3.76 -36.19 -15.19
CA VAL A 90 4.10 -37.54 -14.70
C VAL A 90 3.33 -38.60 -15.46
N ARG A 91 3.93 -39.78 -15.61
CA ARG A 91 3.27 -40.98 -16.14
C ARG A 91 3.09 -41.98 -15.02
N THR A 92 1.87 -42.47 -14.84
CA THR A 92 1.54 -43.54 -13.88
C THR A 92 1.43 -44.88 -14.59
N TYR A 93 1.81 -45.96 -13.93
CA TYR A 93 1.68 -47.33 -14.43
C TYR A 93 0.86 -48.16 -13.44
N ASN A 94 -0.17 -48.83 -13.93
CA ASN A 94 -1.04 -49.70 -13.13
C ASN A 94 -1.54 -50.88 -13.98
N LYS A 95 -1.23 -52.11 -13.56
CA LYS A 95 -1.69 -53.37 -14.21
C LYS A 95 -1.55 -53.34 -15.75
N GLY A 96 -0.35 -53.02 -16.23
CA GLY A 96 -0.03 -52.94 -17.67
C GLY A 96 -0.58 -51.71 -18.41
N LYS A 97 -1.36 -50.86 -17.77
CA LYS A 97 -1.87 -49.60 -18.34
C LYS A 97 -1.03 -48.41 -17.88
N SER A 98 -0.91 -47.40 -18.73
CA SER A 98 -0.28 -46.14 -18.37
C SER A 98 -1.16 -44.93 -18.67
N ALA A 99 -0.95 -43.85 -17.93
CA ALA A 99 -1.66 -42.59 -18.14
C ALA A 99 -0.79 -41.39 -17.73
N ASP A 100 -0.93 -40.29 -18.45
CA ASP A 100 -0.21 -39.05 -18.17
C ASP A 100 -1.06 -38.10 -17.32
N TYR A 101 -0.42 -37.50 -16.33
CA TYR A 101 -1.01 -36.52 -15.42
C TYR A 101 -0.15 -35.25 -15.35
N TYR A 102 -0.80 -34.12 -15.14
CA TYR A 102 -0.15 -32.90 -14.71
C TYR A 102 -0.26 -32.74 -13.19
N ASP A 103 0.85 -32.40 -12.55
CA ASP A 103 0.90 -31.78 -11.23
C ASP A 103 0.50 -30.31 -11.42
N ILE A 104 -0.69 -29.95 -10.93
CA ILE A 104 -1.27 -28.62 -11.09
C ILE A 104 -1.41 -27.92 -9.76
N ALA A 105 -1.31 -26.59 -9.78
CA ALA A 105 -1.73 -25.73 -8.69
C ALA A 105 -2.50 -24.51 -9.22
N ASN A 106 -3.45 -23.97 -8.46
CA ASN A 106 -3.95 -22.62 -8.73
C ASN A 106 -2.89 -21.57 -8.35
N LYS A 107 -3.10 -20.31 -8.73
CA LYS A 107 -2.13 -19.22 -8.49
C LYS A 107 -1.65 -19.12 -7.03
N THR A 108 -2.55 -19.28 -6.06
CA THR A 108 -2.22 -19.18 -4.63
C THR A 108 -1.64 -20.47 -4.04
N GLY A 109 -1.58 -21.56 -4.82
CA GLY A 109 -1.17 -22.88 -4.34
C GLY A 109 -2.14 -23.57 -3.37
N SER A 110 -3.27 -22.94 -3.04
CA SER A 110 -4.25 -23.48 -2.09
C SER A 110 -5.08 -24.65 -2.64
N ARG A 111 -5.07 -24.83 -3.97
CA ARG A 111 -5.63 -26.01 -4.65
C ARG A 111 -4.58 -26.58 -5.56
N ARG A 112 -4.24 -27.85 -5.33
CA ARG A 112 -3.20 -28.55 -6.07
C ARG A 112 -3.48 -30.04 -6.15
N GLY A 113 -2.82 -30.71 -7.08
CA GLY A 113 -2.89 -32.16 -7.22
C GLY A 113 -2.62 -32.67 -8.63
N PHE A 114 -2.85 -33.95 -8.84
CA PHE A 114 -2.68 -34.61 -10.13
C PHE A 114 -3.98 -34.71 -10.93
N VAL A 115 -3.93 -34.32 -12.20
CA VAL A 115 -5.08 -34.43 -13.11
C VAL A 115 -4.66 -34.96 -14.48
N ARG A 116 -5.54 -35.73 -15.14
CA ARG A 116 -5.25 -36.25 -16.50
C ARG A 116 -4.94 -35.11 -17.45
N THR A 117 -3.87 -35.24 -18.22
CA THR A 117 -3.42 -34.21 -19.17
C THR A 117 -4.51 -33.85 -20.20
N SER A 118 -5.28 -34.85 -20.65
CA SER A 118 -6.37 -34.68 -21.61
C SER A 118 -7.56 -33.85 -21.10
N ALA A 119 -7.64 -33.61 -19.80
CA ALA A 119 -8.69 -32.77 -19.21
C ALA A 119 -8.40 -31.27 -19.28
N LEU A 120 -7.17 -30.89 -19.64
CA LEU A 120 -6.71 -29.51 -19.67
C LEU A 120 -6.44 -29.03 -21.10
N LYS A 121 -6.60 -27.74 -21.33
CA LYS A 121 -6.22 -27.01 -22.55
C LYS A 121 -5.21 -25.93 -22.16
N LYS A 122 -4.17 -25.75 -22.97
CA LYS A 122 -3.13 -24.75 -22.73
C LYS A 122 -3.71 -23.32 -22.83
N GLY A 123 -3.18 -22.41 -22.02
CA GLY A 123 -3.59 -21.01 -21.91
C GLY A 123 -4.41 -20.70 -20.66
N PHE A 124 -4.49 -19.42 -20.33
CA PHE A 124 -5.31 -18.90 -19.24
C PHE A 124 -6.80 -19.22 -19.40
N SER A 125 -7.51 -19.30 -18.29
CA SER A 125 -8.96 -19.46 -18.28
C SER A 125 -9.63 -18.29 -19.01
N PRO A 126 -10.58 -18.55 -19.92
CA PRO A 126 -11.35 -17.48 -20.57
C PRO A 126 -12.44 -16.90 -19.65
N LYS A 127 -12.67 -17.50 -18.47
CA LYS A 127 -13.69 -17.06 -17.50
C LYS A 127 -13.03 -16.38 -16.31
N GLY A 128 -13.62 -15.29 -15.84
CA GLY A 128 -13.10 -14.53 -14.70
C GLY A 128 -11.82 -13.77 -15.02
N TYR A 129 -11.37 -12.94 -14.08
CA TYR A 129 -10.15 -12.15 -14.25
C TYR A 129 -8.92 -13.01 -14.06
N GLN A 130 -7.99 -12.94 -15.01
CA GLN A 130 -6.73 -13.68 -14.98
C GLN A 130 -5.56 -12.70 -14.92
N ILE A 131 -4.68 -12.83 -13.93
CA ILE A 131 -3.40 -12.13 -13.95
C ILE A 131 -2.49 -12.89 -14.92
N ILE A 132 -2.10 -12.25 -16.01
CA ILE A 132 -1.30 -12.88 -17.08
C ILE A 132 0.17 -12.45 -17.07
N GLU A 133 0.47 -11.29 -16.48
CA GLU A 133 1.82 -10.75 -16.32
C GLU A 133 1.93 -10.07 -14.94
N GLU A 134 3.07 -10.21 -14.28
CA GLU A 134 3.35 -9.64 -12.96
C GLU A 134 4.76 -9.06 -12.91
N HIS A 135 4.87 -7.88 -12.31
CA HIS A 135 6.14 -7.21 -12.08
C HIS A 135 6.23 -6.75 -10.63
N TRP A 136 7.20 -7.32 -9.92
CA TRP A 136 7.53 -7.06 -8.52
C TRP A 136 8.83 -6.25 -8.43
N GLY A 137 8.96 -5.39 -7.41
CA GLY A 137 10.24 -4.73 -7.05
C GLY A 137 10.51 -3.37 -7.72
N ASN A 138 11.33 -2.53 -7.07
CA ASN A 138 11.75 -1.18 -7.51
C ASN A 138 10.62 -0.20 -7.85
N GLN A 139 9.47 -0.34 -7.18
CA GLN A 139 8.29 0.49 -7.45
C GLN A 139 7.98 1.51 -6.36
N ALA A 140 9.02 1.99 -5.64
CA ALA A 140 8.88 3.04 -4.64
C ALA A 140 8.26 4.28 -5.29
N GLY A 141 7.08 4.66 -4.80
CA GLY A 141 6.33 5.77 -5.35
C GLY A 141 4.99 5.89 -4.64
N THR A 142 4.63 7.13 -4.35
CA THR A 142 3.29 7.49 -3.90
C THR A 142 2.39 7.67 -5.11
N PHE A 143 1.14 7.27 -4.98
CA PHE A 143 0.11 7.44 -6.00
C PHE A 143 -1.14 8.03 -5.36
N HIS A 144 -1.94 8.71 -6.16
CA HIS A 144 -3.25 9.19 -5.77
C HIS A 144 -4.28 8.97 -6.87
N ILE A 145 -5.57 9.08 -6.51
CA ILE A 145 -6.66 8.94 -7.47
C ILE A 145 -6.65 10.11 -8.46
N LYS A 146 -6.80 9.81 -9.75
CA LYS A 146 -6.82 10.82 -10.82
C LYS A 146 -8.02 11.78 -10.72
N ASN A 147 -9.18 11.26 -10.32
CA ASN A 147 -10.43 12.01 -10.21
C ASN A 147 -11.22 11.56 -8.98
N ASN A 148 -11.27 12.43 -7.98
CA ASN A 148 -11.96 12.19 -6.70
C ASN A 148 -13.50 12.22 -6.80
N LYS A 149 -14.08 12.57 -7.96
CA LYS A 149 -15.53 12.56 -8.20
C LYS A 149 -16.03 11.22 -8.78
N LEU A 150 -15.13 10.42 -9.35
CA LEU A 150 -15.47 9.15 -9.99
C LEU A 150 -15.25 7.97 -9.05
N ASN A 151 -16.12 6.96 -9.15
CA ASN A 151 -15.92 5.70 -8.44
C ASN A 151 -14.67 5.00 -8.99
N THR A 152 -13.66 4.84 -8.14
CA THR A 152 -12.46 4.05 -8.44
C THR A 152 -12.33 2.98 -7.37
N TYR A 153 -12.67 1.75 -7.72
CA TYR A 153 -12.67 0.65 -6.77
C TYR A 153 -11.32 -0.03 -6.69
N MET A 154 -10.94 -0.39 -5.47
CA MET A 154 -9.87 -1.31 -5.16
C MET A 154 -10.45 -2.72 -5.04
N TRP A 155 -9.97 -3.65 -5.84
CA TRP A 155 -10.50 -5.01 -5.94
C TRP A 155 -9.58 -6.04 -5.29
N ASN A 156 -10.15 -7.18 -4.88
CA ASN A 156 -9.35 -8.38 -4.70
C ASN A 156 -8.81 -8.91 -6.04
N TRP A 157 -7.80 -9.78 -5.99
CA TRP A 157 -7.14 -10.31 -7.20
C TRP A 157 -8.12 -10.97 -8.18
N SER A 158 -9.14 -11.67 -7.68
CA SER A 158 -10.16 -12.34 -8.51
C SER A 158 -11.27 -11.42 -9.00
N HIS A 159 -11.25 -10.11 -8.66
CA HIS A 159 -12.27 -9.13 -9.04
C HIS A 159 -13.71 -9.51 -8.66
N THR A 160 -13.87 -10.27 -7.57
CA THR A 160 -15.18 -10.68 -7.04
C THR A 160 -15.63 -9.85 -5.85
N LYS A 161 -14.71 -9.08 -5.23
CA LYS A 161 -14.98 -8.25 -4.05
C LYS A 161 -14.34 -6.88 -4.17
N LYS A 162 -15.17 -5.84 -4.05
CA LYS A 162 -14.73 -4.46 -3.82
C LYS A 162 -14.21 -4.35 -2.38
N ARG A 163 -12.96 -3.93 -2.21
CA ARG A 163 -12.32 -3.73 -0.91
C ARG A 163 -12.45 -2.31 -0.40
N ALA A 164 -12.40 -1.35 -1.32
CA ALA A 164 -12.51 0.08 -1.04
C ALA A 164 -12.98 0.83 -2.29
N ASN A 165 -13.52 2.03 -2.11
CA ASN A 165 -13.72 3.00 -3.16
C ASN A 165 -12.84 4.22 -2.87
N LEU A 166 -11.87 4.50 -3.74
CA LEU A 166 -10.82 5.49 -3.50
C LEU A 166 -11.34 6.92 -3.37
N LYS A 167 -12.54 7.23 -3.88
CA LYS A 167 -13.16 8.55 -3.70
C LYS A 167 -13.54 8.86 -2.26
N ASP A 168 -13.75 7.81 -1.45
CA ASP A 168 -14.14 7.94 -0.04
C ASP A 168 -12.90 8.19 0.86
N TYR A 169 -11.72 8.30 0.24
CA TYR A 169 -10.42 8.51 0.87
C TYR A 169 -9.71 9.73 0.25
N PRO A 170 -10.26 10.94 0.42
CA PRO A 170 -9.63 12.16 -0.08
C PRO A 170 -8.28 12.40 0.64
N GLY A 171 -7.30 12.98 -0.07
CA GLY A 171 -5.96 13.21 0.47
C GLY A 171 -5.09 11.96 0.67
N ALA A 172 -5.66 10.76 0.53
CA ALA A 172 -4.92 9.53 0.72
C ALA A 172 -3.80 9.37 -0.32
N ASN A 173 -2.65 8.97 0.20
CA ASN A 173 -1.43 8.61 -0.53
C ASN A 173 -1.30 7.08 -0.53
N TRP A 174 -1.21 6.50 -1.72
CA TRP A 174 -1.17 5.05 -1.92
C TRP A 174 0.22 4.58 -2.33
N TYR A 175 0.65 3.46 -1.77
CA TYR A 175 1.95 2.84 -2.07
C TYR A 175 1.74 1.63 -2.97
N ARG A 176 2.47 1.60 -4.08
CA ARG A 176 2.42 0.50 -5.05
C ARG A 176 3.45 -0.57 -4.72
N SER A 177 3.03 -1.82 -4.64
CA SER A 177 3.94 -2.97 -4.46
C SER A 177 4.06 -3.87 -5.68
N GLU A 178 3.09 -3.79 -6.60
CA GLU A 178 3.00 -4.70 -7.75
C GLU A 178 2.36 -3.98 -8.94
N THR A 179 2.82 -4.30 -10.15
CA THR A 179 2.12 -4.00 -11.41
C THR A 179 1.76 -5.30 -12.09
N VAL A 180 0.50 -5.44 -12.50
CA VAL A 180 0.01 -6.63 -13.19
C VAL A 180 -0.74 -6.27 -14.46
N VAL A 181 -0.74 -7.18 -15.44
CA VAL A 181 -1.70 -7.16 -16.54
C VAL A 181 -2.74 -8.22 -16.27
N MET A 182 -4.00 -7.81 -16.17
CA MET A 182 -5.12 -8.73 -16.05
C MET A 182 -5.89 -8.83 -17.36
N GLN A 183 -6.29 -10.04 -17.71
CA GLN A 183 -7.15 -10.33 -18.85
C GLN A 183 -8.55 -10.73 -18.36
N HIS A 184 -9.57 -10.15 -18.99
CA HIS A 184 -10.97 -10.54 -18.79
C HIS A 184 -11.75 -10.31 -20.09
N ASN A 185 -12.49 -11.32 -20.56
CA ASN A 185 -13.25 -11.28 -21.81
C ASN A 185 -12.41 -10.81 -23.02
N GLY A 186 -11.17 -11.30 -23.13
CA GLY A 186 -10.22 -10.93 -24.20
C GLY A 186 -9.57 -9.56 -24.02
N LYS A 187 -10.05 -8.71 -23.11
CA LYS A 187 -9.46 -7.40 -22.82
C LYS A 187 -8.33 -7.51 -21.81
N LYS A 188 -7.17 -6.94 -22.14
CA LYS A 188 -6.03 -6.79 -21.22
C LYS A 188 -6.07 -5.39 -20.59
N THR A 189 -5.91 -5.31 -19.28
CA THR A 189 -5.88 -4.06 -18.53
C THR A 189 -4.75 -4.10 -17.50
N LYS A 190 -3.99 -3.01 -17.41
CA LYS A 190 -2.92 -2.85 -16.41
C LYS A 190 -3.51 -2.42 -15.07
N TYR A 191 -3.09 -3.05 -13.99
CA TYR A 191 -3.47 -2.73 -12.62
C TYR A 191 -2.24 -2.51 -11.76
N TYR A 192 -2.38 -1.65 -10.76
CA TYR A 192 -1.44 -1.53 -9.65
C TYR A 192 -2.05 -2.17 -8.41
N TYR A 193 -1.25 -2.96 -7.68
CA TYR A 193 -1.58 -3.31 -6.31
C TYR A 193 -1.16 -2.17 -5.40
N LEU A 194 -2.15 -1.51 -4.81
CA LEU A 194 -1.97 -0.36 -3.94
C LEU A 194 -2.25 -0.76 -2.49
N SER A 195 -1.56 -0.11 -1.56
CA SER A 195 -1.81 -0.20 -0.12
C SER A 195 -1.65 1.17 0.52
N GLY A 196 -2.43 1.46 1.56
CA GLY A 196 -2.38 2.76 2.22
C GLY A 196 -3.33 2.85 3.40
N GLU A 197 -3.23 3.98 4.10
CA GLU A 197 -4.13 4.38 5.16
C GLU A 197 -5.17 5.37 4.61
N ALA A 198 -6.37 5.29 5.15
CA ALA A 198 -7.58 5.85 4.56
C ALA A 198 -7.61 7.39 4.49
N ASP A 199 -7.16 8.08 5.53
CA ASP A 199 -7.45 9.52 5.67
C ASP A 199 -6.62 10.24 6.74
N GLY A 200 -5.59 9.61 7.31
CA GLY A 200 -4.89 10.16 8.48
C GLY A 200 -5.81 10.36 9.69
N THR A 201 -6.97 9.68 9.74
CA THR A 201 -7.96 9.70 10.83
C THR A 201 -8.57 8.32 11.17
N ASN A 202 -8.25 7.28 10.40
CA ASN A 202 -8.61 5.89 10.65
C ASN A 202 -7.47 4.96 10.22
N ASN A 203 -7.03 4.10 11.14
CA ASN A 203 -5.93 3.14 10.95
C ASN A 203 -6.30 1.95 10.07
N LYS A 204 -7.49 1.94 9.48
CA LYS A 204 -7.91 0.88 8.59
C LYS A 204 -7.07 0.89 7.31
N ARG A 205 -5.99 0.10 7.33
CA ARG A 205 -5.20 -0.17 6.12
C ARG A 205 -6.05 -0.94 5.12
N VAL A 206 -6.05 -0.47 3.88
CA VAL A 206 -6.70 -1.18 2.77
C VAL A 206 -5.68 -1.44 1.67
N SER A 207 -5.79 -2.60 1.02
CA SER A 207 -4.94 -2.95 -0.12
C SER A 207 -5.67 -3.80 -1.16
N GLY A 208 -5.23 -3.70 -2.41
CA GLY A 208 -5.85 -4.38 -3.55
C GLY A 208 -5.51 -3.75 -4.90
N TYR A 209 -6.12 -4.28 -5.96
CA TYR A 209 -5.83 -3.92 -7.34
C TYR A 209 -6.71 -2.77 -7.82
N VAL A 210 -6.09 -1.78 -8.46
CA VAL A 210 -6.75 -0.60 -9.04
C VAL A 210 -6.28 -0.43 -10.48
N PRO A 211 -7.17 -0.14 -11.45
CA PRO A 211 -6.75 0.13 -12.82
C PRO A 211 -5.72 1.26 -12.89
N ALA A 212 -4.60 1.00 -13.57
CA ALA A 212 -3.50 1.97 -13.68
C ALA A 212 -3.91 3.29 -14.36
N SER A 213 -4.97 3.27 -15.18
CA SER A 213 -5.51 4.47 -15.82
C SER A 213 -6.18 5.47 -14.85
N ASN A 214 -6.53 5.02 -13.65
CA ASN A 214 -7.32 5.79 -12.68
C ASN A 214 -6.46 6.42 -11.57
N ILE A 215 -5.14 6.24 -11.63
CA ILE A 215 -4.19 6.68 -10.61
C ILE A 215 -3.06 7.47 -11.24
N VAL A 216 -2.55 8.45 -10.50
CA VAL A 216 -1.49 9.37 -10.90
C VAL A 216 -0.33 9.21 -9.92
N ALA A 217 0.90 9.25 -10.43
CA ALA A 217 2.09 9.21 -9.60
C ALA A 217 2.29 10.54 -8.85
N GLY A 218 2.83 10.47 -7.64
CA GLY A 218 3.05 11.61 -6.75
C GLY A 218 2.03 11.68 -5.61
N LYS A 219 2.27 12.62 -4.70
CA LYS A 219 1.40 12.88 -3.54
C LYS A 219 0.09 13.52 -3.97
N ASN A 220 -0.96 13.28 -3.19
CA ASN A 220 -2.28 13.83 -3.40
C ASN A 220 -2.33 15.32 -2.98
N PRO A 221 -2.62 16.27 -3.87
CA PRO A 221 -2.76 17.68 -3.51
C PRO A 221 -4.17 18.02 -3.00
N ASN A 222 -5.11 17.07 -3.00
CA ASN A 222 -6.47 17.31 -2.54
C ASN A 222 -6.61 16.91 -1.07
N HIS A 223 -6.42 17.88 -0.17
CA HIS A 223 -6.55 17.70 1.27
C HIS A 223 -7.96 17.99 1.81
N ASP A 224 -8.96 18.12 0.94
CA ASP A 224 -10.34 18.35 1.36
C ASP A 224 -10.78 17.25 2.32
N LYS A 225 -11.40 17.66 3.44
CA LYS A 225 -11.88 16.78 4.52
C LYS A 225 -10.78 16.10 5.35
N MET A 226 -9.50 16.29 5.04
CA MET A 226 -8.43 15.84 5.94
C MET A 226 -8.45 16.66 7.23
N LYS A 227 -8.34 15.97 8.37
CA LYS A 227 -8.23 16.64 9.68
C LYS A 227 -6.82 17.15 9.92
N ILE A 228 -5.81 16.44 9.43
CA ILE A 228 -4.38 16.72 9.57
C ILE A 228 -3.69 16.48 8.22
N VAL A 229 -2.74 17.35 7.87
CA VAL A 229 -1.80 17.14 6.77
C VAL A 229 -0.41 17.51 7.28
N HIS A 230 0.55 16.59 7.18
CA HIS A 230 1.91 16.85 7.62
C HIS A 230 2.66 17.69 6.59
N ILE A 231 3.66 18.46 7.04
CA ILE A 231 4.33 19.46 6.20
C ILE A 231 5.02 18.85 4.96
N ASN A 232 5.42 17.58 5.04
CA ASN A 232 6.03 16.89 3.92
C ASN A 232 5.03 16.42 2.87
N ASP A 233 3.74 16.38 3.18
CA ASP A 233 2.71 15.85 2.27
C ASP A 233 2.19 16.87 1.26
N PHE A 234 2.50 18.15 1.48
CA PHE A 234 2.22 19.19 0.48
C PHE A 234 3.16 19.08 -0.72
N VAL A 235 2.56 19.19 -1.91
CA VAL A 235 3.26 19.09 -3.19
C VAL A 235 3.99 20.40 -3.51
N ASN A 236 3.37 21.54 -3.25
CA ASN A 236 3.90 22.87 -3.57
C ASN A 236 3.20 23.99 -2.75
N ASN A 237 3.61 25.24 -2.98
CA ASN A 237 3.03 26.41 -2.31
C ASN A 237 1.53 26.60 -2.57
N THR A 238 1.03 26.28 -3.78
CA THR A 238 -0.39 26.40 -4.11
C THR A 238 -1.23 25.43 -3.28
N ASP A 239 -0.81 24.17 -3.22
CA ASP A 239 -1.41 23.12 -2.40
C ASP A 239 -1.42 23.50 -0.90
N PHE A 240 -0.26 23.86 -0.38
CA PHE A 240 -0.11 24.29 1.03
C PHE A 240 -1.00 25.47 1.39
N ASN A 241 -1.00 26.53 0.57
CA ASN A 241 -1.81 27.72 0.82
C ASN A 241 -3.31 27.44 0.71
N HIS A 242 -3.71 26.57 -0.23
CA HIS A 242 -5.10 26.13 -0.32
C HIS A 242 -5.54 25.43 0.97
N TYR A 243 -4.75 24.49 1.49
CA TYR A 243 -5.06 23.81 2.74
C TYR A 243 -5.14 24.75 3.95
N LEU A 244 -4.26 25.75 4.08
CA LEU A 244 -4.36 26.74 5.15
C LEU A 244 -5.70 27.51 5.12
N GLN A 245 -6.25 27.72 3.92
CA GLN A 245 -7.53 28.40 3.73
C GLN A 245 -8.72 27.49 3.99
N THR A 246 -8.72 26.28 3.44
CA THR A 246 -9.89 25.38 3.40
C THR A 246 -9.90 24.32 4.49
N GLY A 247 -8.75 24.00 5.09
CA GLY A 247 -8.60 22.95 6.09
C GLY A 247 -9.49 23.16 7.32
N VAL A 248 -10.18 22.10 7.73
CA VAL A 248 -11.19 22.11 8.81
C VAL A 248 -10.60 22.61 10.14
N ASN A 249 -9.36 22.19 10.45
CA ASN A 249 -8.68 22.53 11.71
C ASN A 249 -7.70 23.71 11.60
N GLN A 250 -7.73 24.46 10.49
CA GLN A 250 -6.76 25.56 10.23
C GLN A 250 -7.21 26.94 10.74
N LYS A 251 -8.26 27.03 11.57
CA LYS A 251 -8.78 28.32 12.08
C LYS A 251 -7.72 29.13 12.83
N LEU A 252 -6.92 28.52 13.69
CA LEU A 252 -5.85 29.21 14.41
C LEU A 252 -4.73 29.66 13.46
N ALA A 253 -4.34 28.84 12.47
CA ALA A 253 -3.36 29.22 11.46
C ALA A 253 -3.80 30.47 10.69
N ARG A 254 -5.07 30.53 10.25
CA ARG A 254 -5.63 31.70 9.56
C ARG A 254 -5.57 32.96 10.40
N GLU A 255 -5.82 32.87 11.71
CA GLU A 255 -5.69 34.02 12.61
C GLU A 255 -4.24 34.45 12.81
N ILE A 256 -3.27 33.52 12.83
CA ILE A 256 -1.83 33.85 12.87
C ILE A 256 -1.40 34.54 11.59
N ILE A 257 -1.81 34.04 10.43
CA ILE A 257 -1.50 34.64 9.12
C ILE A 257 -1.94 36.11 9.06
N LYS A 258 -3.15 36.42 9.57
CA LYS A 258 -3.65 37.81 9.64
C LYS A 258 -2.79 38.75 10.48
N LEU A 259 -1.97 38.23 11.41
CA LEU A 259 -1.07 39.06 12.21
C LEU A 259 0.15 39.56 11.42
N PHE A 260 0.44 38.96 10.25
CA PHE A 260 1.57 39.26 9.37
C PHE A 260 1.09 39.61 7.95
N PRO A 261 0.41 40.77 7.76
CA PRO A 261 -0.30 41.08 6.52
C PRO A 261 0.59 41.16 5.28
N ASN A 262 1.89 41.44 5.45
CA ASN A 262 2.85 41.57 4.35
C ASN A 262 3.80 40.35 4.23
N SER A 263 3.55 39.27 4.98
CA SER A 263 4.37 38.06 4.94
C SER A 263 3.51 36.84 4.60
N THR A 264 3.50 36.48 3.32
CA THR A 264 2.71 35.34 2.81
C THR A 264 3.28 34.01 3.30
N PRO A 265 2.45 32.99 3.60
CA PRO A 265 2.94 31.66 3.91
C PRO A 265 3.77 31.06 2.75
N ASP A 266 4.85 30.37 3.10
CA ASP A 266 5.70 29.66 2.15
C ASP A 266 6.05 28.26 2.70
N LEU A 267 5.86 27.23 1.87
CA LEU A 267 6.05 25.83 2.20
C LEU A 267 7.50 25.49 2.52
N GLY A 268 8.48 26.05 1.81
CA GLY A 268 9.90 25.81 2.08
C GLY A 268 10.29 26.35 3.45
N LEU A 269 9.89 27.58 3.75
CA LEU A 269 10.10 28.17 5.08
C LEU A 269 9.31 27.44 6.17
N SER A 270 8.13 26.90 5.84
CA SER A 270 7.32 26.12 6.78
C SER A 270 7.95 24.75 7.09
N ARG A 271 8.63 24.11 6.13
CA ARG A 271 9.46 22.92 6.38
C ARG A 271 10.62 23.24 7.32
N ILE A 272 11.35 24.32 7.06
CA ILE A 272 12.41 24.81 7.95
C ILE A 272 11.84 25.07 9.35
N ALA A 273 10.68 25.71 9.46
CA ALA A 273 10.01 25.95 10.73
C ALA A 273 9.81 24.64 11.51
N VAL A 274 9.19 23.63 10.88
CA VAL A 274 8.89 22.34 11.53
C VAL A 274 10.15 21.62 11.97
N TYR A 275 11.13 21.43 11.08
CA TYR A 275 12.30 20.59 11.35
C TYR A 275 13.37 21.29 12.20
N ASN A 276 13.58 22.59 12.02
CA ASN A 276 14.69 23.29 12.66
C ASN A 276 14.23 24.10 13.89
N TYR A 277 12.92 24.36 14.03
CA TYR A 277 12.36 25.19 15.11
C TYR A 277 11.15 24.57 15.81
N GLY A 278 10.62 23.43 15.36
CA GLY A 278 9.39 22.82 15.90
C GLY A 278 9.59 21.98 17.16
N GLY A 279 10.84 21.76 17.58
CA GLY A 279 11.34 20.78 18.57
C GLY A 279 10.87 20.93 20.03
N TYR A 280 9.58 21.13 20.27
CA TYR A 280 8.95 20.99 21.58
C TYR A 280 8.06 19.74 21.68
N VAL A 281 8.41 18.70 20.91
CA VAL A 281 7.88 17.36 21.07
C VAL A 281 9.08 16.47 21.37
N ASP A 282 9.15 15.93 22.58
CA ASP A 282 10.05 14.83 22.94
C ASP A 282 9.65 13.61 22.10
N ILE A 283 10.10 13.59 20.86
CA ILE A 283 10.09 12.40 20.02
C ILE A 283 11.47 11.81 20.22
N ASP A 284 11.57 10.62 20.83
CA ASP A 284 12.81 9.83 20.84
C ASP A 284 13.31 9.69 19.39
N GLY A 285 14.28 10.52 19.02
CA GLY A 285 14.83 10.64 17.68
C GLY A 285 15.28 12.07 17.38
N ASP A 286 16.58 12.26 17.16
CA ASP A 286 17.13 13.52 16.66
C ASP A 286 16.45 13.87 15.33
N VAL A 287 15.58 14.88 15.35
CA VAL A 287 14.98 15.41 14.13
C VAL A 287 16.11 16.08 13.33
N GLU A 288 16.54 15.44 12.25
CA GLU A 288 17.60 16.01 11.40
C GLU A 288 17.12 17.35 10.80
N PRO A 289 17.88 18.44 11.00
CA PRO A 289 17.52 19.74 10.45
C PRO A 289 17.55 19.69 8.92
N VAL A 290 16.61 20.40 8.29
CA VAL A 290 16.57 20.55 6.83
C VAL A 290 17.39 21.76 6.38
N SER A 291 17.86 21.72 5.14
CA SER A 291 18.59 22.82 4.51
C SER A 291 17.79 24.13 4.54
N THR A 292 18.49 25.22 4.87
CA THR A 292 17.97 26.59 4.88
C THR A 292 18.24 27.34 3.58
N HIS A 293 18.82 26.68 2.57
CA HIS A 293 19.18 27.30 1.31
C HIS A 293 17.98 28.03 0.65
N GLY A 294 18.22 29.24 0.16
CA GLY A 294 17.17 30.12 -0.38
C GLY A 294 16.41 30.94 0.67
N TYR A 295 16.78 30.85 1.96
CA TYR A 295 16.18 31.63 3.03
C TYR A 295 17.25 32.22 3.97
N SER A 296 16.96 33.40 4.51
CA SER A 296 17.81 34.07 5.51
C SER A 296 17.00 34.90 6.50
N ASP A 297 17.68 35.59 7.43
CA ASP A 297 17.07 36.50 8.41
C ASP A 297 15.95 35.87 9.23
N PHE A 298 16.19 34.64 9.70
CA PHE A 298 15.21 33.87 10.45
C PHE A 298 14.88 34.52 11.80
N ILE A 299 13.59 34.66 12.07
CA ILE A 299 13.02 35.11 13.32
C ILE A 299 12.11 34.01 13.84
N SER A 300 12.49 33.39 14.95
CA SER A 300 11.69 32.36 15.61
C SER A 300 11.06 32.88 16.91
N PHE A 301 9.97 32.25 17.33
CA PHE A 301 9.18 32.67 18.49
C PHE A 301 9.07 31.55 19.54
N SER A 302 10.19 30.90 19.88
CA SER A 302 10.24 29.70 20.74
C SER A 302 9.47 29.85 22.08
N ALA A 303 9.56 31.01 22.73
CA ALA A 303 8.81 31.27 23.97
C ALA A 303 7.28 31.23 23.79
N ILE A 304 6.78 31.66 22.61
CA ILE A 304 5.36 31.56 22.26
C ILE A 304 4.99 30.10 22.03
N GLN A 305 5.81 29.36 21.28
CA GLN A 305 5.59 27.96 20.95
C GLN A 305 5.53 27.10 22.23
N LYS A 306 6.53 27.22 23.11
CA LYS A 306 6.56 26.54 24.43
C LYS A 306 5.29 26.81 25.24
N ARG A 307 4.78 28.04 25.20
CA ARG A 307 3.53 28.40 25.88
C ARG A 307 2.31 27.79 25.18
N LEU A 308 2.25 27.74 23.85
CA LEU A 308 1.16 27.09 23.13
C LEU A 308 1.06 25.59 23.43
N TYR A 309 2.19 24.88 23.53
CA TYR A 309 2.21 23.48 23.94
C TYR A 309 1.66 23.27 25.37
N LYS A 310 2.03 24.13 26.34
CA LYS A 310 1.47 24.09 27.70
C LYS A 310 -0.05 24.33 27.73
N TYR A 311 -0.59 25.05 26.74
CA TYR A 311 -2.02 25.38 26.62
C TYR A 311 -2.65 24.70 25.39
N SER A 312 -2.19 23.49 25.05
CA SER A 312 -2.64 22.75 23.85
C SER A 312 -4.14 22.45 23.86
N SER A 313 -4.78 22.25 25.01
CA SER A 313 -6.23 22.05 25.13
C SER A 313 -7.05 23.35 25.12
N ALA A 314 -6.42 24.52 25.17
CA ALA A 314 -7.12 25.80 25.26
C ALA A 314 -7.83 26.19 23.94
N SER A 315 -8.82 27.07 24.05
CA SER A 315 -9.55 27.60 22.90
C SER A 315 -8.63 28.38 21.94
N ASN A 316 -9.03 28.48 20.67
CA ASN A 316 -8.31 29.29 19.68
C ASN A 316 -8.20 30.76 20.10
N ALA A 317 -9.21 31.31 20.80
CA ALA A 317 -9.17 32.68 21.30
C ALA A 317 -8.08 32.86 22.36
N THR A 318 -7.97 31.91 23.30
CA THR A 318 -6.92 31.92 24.33
C THR A 318 -5.53 31.79 23.70
N LYS A 319 -5.35 30.86 22.76
CA LYS A 319 -4.09 30.68 22.03
C LYS A 319 -3.71 31.92 21.22
N LEU A 320 -4.67 32.55 20.54
CA LEU A 320 -4.44 33.81 19.81
C LEU A 320 -4.03 34.95 20.76
N SER A 321 -4.62 35.03 21.96
CA SER A 321 -4.21 35.99 22.98
C SER A 321 -2.77 35.76 23.45
N ILE A 322 -2.39 34.50 23.68
CA ILE A 322 -1.00 34.10 23.99
C ILE A 322 -0.05 34.56 22.89
N ILE A 323 -0.39 34.33 21.62
CA ILE A 323 0.42 34.73 20.47
C ILE A 323 0.57 36.24 20.40
N LYS A 324 -0.52 37.01 20.49
CA LYS A 324 -0.49 38.49 20.44
C LYS A 324 0.37 39.09 21.55
N LYS A 325 0.20 38.63 22.79
CA LYS A 325 0.99 39.09 23.94
C LYS A 325 2.46 38.69 23.81
N GLY A 326 2.73 37.46 23.37
CA GLY A 326 4.08 36.97 23.15
C GLY A 326 4.83 37.75 22.06
N LEU A 327 4.16 38.05 20.95
CA LEU A 327 4.73 38.85 19.86
C LEU A 327 5.06 40.28 20.33
N ALA A 328 4.15 40.92 21.05
CA ALA A 328 4.40 42.26 21.61
C ALA A 328 5.59 42.26 22.59
N LYS A 329 5.67 41.27 23.48
CA LYS A 329 6.80 41.10 24.41
C LYS A 329 8.13 40.87 23.68
N ALA A 330 8.10 40.22 22.52
CA ALA A 330 9.28 40.00 21.67
C ALA A 330 9.63 41.22 20.79
N GLY A 331 8.94 42.36 20.92
CA GLY A 331 9.17 43.56 20.12
C GLY A 331 8.48 43.56 18.74
N TYR A 332 7.70 42.52 18.42
CA TYR A 332 6.95 42.40 17.18
C TYR A 332 5.54 42.95 17.34
N THR A 333 5.44 44.26 17.56
CA THR A 333 4.17 45.00 17.59
C THR A 333 3.41 44.87 16.26
N ALA A 334 2.14 45.27 16.23
CA ALA A 334 1.35 45.25 14.99
C ALA A 334 2.01 46.09 13.88
N ALA A 335 2.56 47.26 14.22
CA ALA A 335 3.30 48.11 13.29
C ALA A 335 4.58 47.43 12.77
N LYS A 336 5.37 46.80 13.66
CA LYS A 336 6.57 46.07 13.26
C LYS A 336 6.24 44.90 12.34
N ARG A 337 5.18 44.13 12.61
CA ARG A 337 4.76 43.03 11.73
C ARG A 337 4.26 43.52 10.37
N LYS A 338 3.57 44.67 10.33
CA LYS A 338 3.17 45.32 9.08
C LYS A 338 4.38 45.79 8.27
N SER A 339 5.49 46.20 8.89
CA SER A 339 6.68 46.64 8.15
C SER A 339 7.57 45.52 7.59
N LEU A 340 7.24 44.23 7.84
CA LEU A 340 7.99 43.07 7.35
C LEU A 340 7.71 42.78 5.85
N SER A 341 7.89 43.78 4.99
CA SER A 341 7.88 43.61 3.54
C SER A 341 9.08 42.78 3.09
N GLY A 342 8.88 41.89 2.10
CA GLY A 342 9.92 40.98 1.60
C GLY A 342 10.18 39.73 2.46
N TYR A 343 9.54 39.63 3.64
CA TYR A 343 9.58 38.44 4.46
C TYR A 343 8.47 37.45 4.11
N LYS A 344 8.72 36.16 4.32
CA LYS A 344 7.77 35.05 4.24
C LYS A 344 7.44 34.52 5.62
N LEU A 345 6.28 33.87 5.75
CA LEU A 345 5.83 33.20 6.96
C LEU A 345 6.03 31.69 6.80
N GLY A 346 6.86 31.09 7.65
CA GLY A 346 6.89 29.64 7.85
C GLY A 346 5.89 29.30 8.94
N ILE A 347 4.99 28.35 8.70
CA ILE A 347 3.93 28.01 9.66
C ILE A 347 3.49 26.54 9.53
N GLN A 348 3.33 25.87 10.66
CA GLN A 348 2.51 24.67 10.75
C GLN A 348 1.73 24.71 12.07
N ILE A 349 0.41 24.59 11.96
CA ILE A 349 -0.50 24.51 13.10
C ILE A 349 -1.29 23.20 13.03
N ILE A 350 -0.91 22.26 13.89
CA ILE A 350 -1.69 21.06 14.23
C ILE A 350 -2.20 21.32 15.65
N ASN A 351 -3.50 21.53 15.78
CA ASN A 351 -4.08 22.17 16.97
C ASN A 351 -4.90 21.18 17.79
N ASN A 352 -4.21 20.35 18.58
CA ASN A 352 -4.82 19.38 19.49
C ASN A 352 -5.84 18.48 18.78
N ILE A 353 -5.35 17.75 17.78
CA ILE A 353 -6.19 16.89 16.96
C ILE A 353 -5.95 15.46 17.40
N LYS A 354 -7.02 14.73 17.79
CA LYS A 354 -6.91 13.33 18.22
C LYS A 354 -6.19 12.51 17.13
N SER A 355 -5.05 11.90 17.49
CA SER A 355 -4.33 11.04 16.56
C SER A 355 -5.15 9.77 16.34
N PRO A 356 -5.30 9.30 15.10
CA PRO A 356 -5.82 7.98 14.88
C PRO A 356 -4.80 6.89 15.18
N SER A 357 -3.48 7.17 15.11
CA SER A 357 -2.41 6.20 14.83
C SER A 357 -1.85 5.45 16.03
N LEU A 358 -2.35 5.72 17.24
CA LEU A 358 -1.87 5.11 18.47
C LEU A 358 -3.03 4.44 19.20
N ASP A 359 -2.81 3.20 19.65
CA ASP A 359 -3.79 2.32 20.32
C ASP A 359 -4.31 2.88 21.67
N SER A 360 -3.93 4.11 22.05
CA SER A 360 -4.47 4.83 23.20
C SER A 360 -5.40 5.95 22.75
N ASP A 361 -6.65 5.87 23.20
CA ASP A 361 -7.75 6.83 22.95
C ASP A 361 -7.46 8.30 23.36
N SER A 362 -6.29 8.58 23.93
CA SER A 362 -5.92 9.83 24.59
C SER A 362 -4.86 10.68 23.85
N THR A 363 -4.21 10.16 22.81
CA THR A 363 -3.09 10.90 22.16
C THR A 363 -3.60 11.96 21.18
N HIS A 364 -3.17 13.20 21.37
CA HIS A 364 -3.50 14.33 20.50
C HIS A 364 -2.22 14.86 19.84
N GLU A 365 -2.27 15.03 18.52
CA GLU A 365 -1.19 15.65 17.77
C GLU A 365 -1.21 17.16 17.91
N ASN A 366 -0.02 17.72 18.11
CA ASN A 366 0.22 19.14 18.28
C ASN A 366 1.46 19.55 17.49
N SER A 367 1.35 20.67 16.78
CA SER A 367 2.47 21.37 16.16
C SER A 367 2.10 22.85 16.19
N TYR A 368 2.87 23.65 16.93
CA TYR A 368 2.59 25.07 17.13
C TYR A 368 3.80 25.90 16.71
N VAL A 369 4.21 25.78 15.44
CA VAL A 369 5.42 26.42 14.96
C VAL A 369 5.10 27.48 13.91
N PHE A 370 5.71 28.65 14.10
CA PHE A 370 5.77 29.67 13.06
C PHE A 370 7.05 30.51 13.23
N ILE A 371 7.61 30.92 12.09
CA ILE A 371 8.81 31.73 11.97
C ILE A 371 8.64 32.73 10.83
N ILE A 372 9.46 33.77 10.80
CA ILE A 372 9.56 34.70 9.69
C ILE A 372 10.97 34.61 9.10
N GLY A 373 11.11 34.77 7.78
CA GLY A 373 12.42 34.77 7.10
C GLY A 373 12.34 35.41 5.73
N LYS A 374 13.45 35.93 5.20
CA LYS A 374 13.53 36.43 3.82
C LYS A 374 13.75 35.27 2.87
N LYS A 375 13.12 35.33 1.70
CA LYS A 375 13.40 34.44 0.58
C LYS A 375 14.44 35.13 -0.31
N GLN A 376 15.55 34.44 -0.58
CA GLN A 376 16.65 34.94 -1.39
C GLN A 376 16.34 34.87 -2.88
#